data_AF-A0A358Y7C6-F1
#
_entry.id   AF-A0A358Y7C6-F1
#
_cell.length_a   1.000
_cell.length_b   1.000
_cell.length_c   1.000
_cell.angle_alpha   90.00
_cell.angle_beta   90.00
_cell.angle_gamma   90.00
#
_symmetry.space_group_name_H-M   'P 1'
#
loop_
_entity.id
_entity.type
_entity.pdbx_description
1 polymer ?
#
loop_
_entity_poly.entity_id
_entity_poly.type
_entity_poly.pdbx_seq_one_letter_code
_entity_poly.pdbx_strand_id
1 'polypeptide(L)'
;MKKKQLVIKRTRQSFRVLKYILLGFISLVLFYLIVSYILSRFSISGDDEENSTIEIYIVNTGVHTDFVLPKQNAIVNWDTLFPHENTKEKDTSLNFVAVGWGDRNFFLNTPTWDDLTLSTALNATFG
;
A
#
# COMPACT_ATOMS: atom_id res chain seq x y z
N MET A 1 53.81 9.66 14.34
CA MET A 1 52.77 9.42 15.37
C MET A 1 51.41 10.07 15.09
N LYS A 2 51.32 11.38 14.77
CA LYS A 2 50.04 12.12 14.61
C LYS A 2 49.09 11.57 13.53
N LYS A 3 49.60 11.10 12.37
CA LYS A 3 48.76 10.49 11.31
C LYS A 3 47.99 9.23 11.77
N LYS A 4 48.64 8.32 12.50
CA LYS A 4 47.99 7.10 13.02
C LYS A 4 46.87 7.43 14.01
N GLN A 5 47.11 8.38 14.91
CA GLN A 5 46.11 8.88 15.87
C GLN A 5 44.90 9.52 15.15
N LEU A 6 45.13 10.30 14.09
CA LEU A 6 44.09 10.94 13.29
C LEU A 6 43.22 9.90 12.56
N VAL A 7 43.84 8.87 11.97
CA VAL A 7 43.14 7.78 11.29
C VAL A 7 42.25 7.02 12.28
N ILE A 8 42.78 6.58 13.42
CA ILE A 8 42.01 5.84 14.45
C ILE A 8 40.82 6.65 14.96
N LYS A 9 40.99 7.96 15.18
CA LYS A 9 39.90 8.85 15.60
C LYS A 9 38.81 8.97 14.54
N ARG A 10 39.19 9.08 13.26
CA ARG A 10 38.28 9.17 12.11
C ARG A 10 37.50 7.86 11.91
N THR A 11 38.15 6.70 12.05
CA THR A 11 37.48 5.39 11.97
C THR A 11 36.46 5.22 13.10
N ARG A 12 36.82 5.55 14.36
CA ARG A 12 35.90 5.49 15.50
C ARG A 12 34.71 6.43 15.34
N GLN A 13 34.91 7.60 14.72
CA GLN A 13 33.83 8.54 14.42
C GLN A 13 32.89 7.99 13.34
N SER A 14 33.42 7.41 12.26
CA SER A 14 32.60 6.75 11.22
C SER A 14 31.76 5.60 11.77
N PHE A 15 32.34 4.73 12.62
CA PHE A 15 31.59 3.66 13.29
C PHE A 15 30.47 4.20 14.18
N ARG A 16 30.70 5.31 14.88
CA ARG A 16 29.70 5.96 15.71
C ARG A 16 28.54 6.51 14.88
N VAL A 17 28.85 7.18 13.76
CA VAL A 17 27.83 7.69 12.83
C VAL A 17 27.01 6.53 12.25
N LEU A 18 27.67 5.48 11.76
CA LEU A 18 27.00 4.30 11.21
C LEU A 18 26.09 3.64 12.24
N LYS A 19 26.54 3.51 13.50
CA LYS A 19 25.72 3.00 14.61
C LYS A 19 24.46 3.84 14.79
N TYR A 20 24.56 5.16 14.79
CA TYR A 20 23.38 6.03 14.96
C TYR A 20 22.44 5.98 13.76
N ILE A 21 22.95 5.87 12.53
CA ILE A 21 22.12 5.67 11.34
C ILE A 21 21.34 4.36 11.45
N LEU A 22 22.01 3.26 11.81
CA LEU A 22 21.37 1.95 11.94
C LEU A 22 20.34 1.95 13.09
N LEU A 23 20.69 2.51 14.24
CA LEU A 23 19.75 2.66 15.37
C LEU A 23 18.56 3.54 15.00
N GLY A 24 18.78 4.62 14.23
CA GLY A 24 17.71 5.48 13.74
C GLY A 24 16.76 4.73 12.80
N PHE A 25 17.30 3.97 11.85
CA PHE A 25 16.49 3.16 10.93
C PHE A 25 15.69 2.09 11.67
N ILE A 26 16.31 1.34 12.60
CA ILE A 26 15.61 0.34 13.41
C ILE A 26 14.52 1.01 14.26
N SER A 27 14.82 2.15 14.87
CA SER A 27 13.85 2.91 15.67
C SER A 27 12.66 3.36 14.82
N LEU A 28 12.90 3.80 13.58
CA LEU A 28 11.85 4.21 12.64
C LEU A 28 10.94 3.03 12.27
N VAL A 29 11.52 1.87 11.95
CA VAL A 29 10.77 0.65 11.65
C VAL A 29 9.93 0.22 12.85
N LEU A 30 10.52 0.18 14.05
CA LEU A 30 9.80 -0.17 15.27
C LEU A 30 8.69 0.82 15.58
N PHE A 31 8.94 2.12 15.42
CA PHE A 31 7.94 3.15 15.61
C PHE A 31 6.76 2.96 14.65
N TYR A 32 7.03 2.72 13.36
CA TYR A 32 5.98 2.42 12.38
C TYR A 32 5.14 1.20 12.78
N LEU A 33 5.79 0.09 13.19
CA LEU A 33 5.08 -1.12 13.61
C LEU A 33 4.24 -0.89 14.87
N ILE A 34 4.75 -0.14 15.85
CA ILE A 34 4.01 0.21 17.06
C ILE A 34 2.80 1.07 16.72
N VAL A 35 2.97 2.10 15.89
CA VAL A 35 1.88 2.97 15.44
C VAL A 35 0.84 2.16 14.68
N SER A 36 1.25 1.32 13.72
CA SER A 36 0.35 0.45 12.97
C SER A 36 -0.42 -0.51 13.89
N TYR A 37 0.26 -1.15 14.85
CA TYR A 37 -0.37 -2.03 15.82
C TYR A 37 -1.41 -1.31 16.67
N ILE A 38 -1.06 -0.14 17.23
CA ILE A 38 -1.97 0.67 18.04
C ILE A 38 -3.16 1.13 17.19
N LEU A 39 -2.91 1.69 16.00
CA LEU A 39 -3.94 2.25 15.14
C LEU A 39 -4.91 1.18 14.60
N SER A 40 -4.41 -0.02 14.28
CA SER A 40 -5.25 -1.14 13.80
C SER A 40 -6.31 -1.60 14.82
N ARG A 41 -6.14 -1.26 16.10
CA ARG A 41 -7.05 -1.67 17.18
C ARG A 41 -8.05 -0.60 17.58
N PHE A 42 -7.93 0.63 17.06
CA PHE A 42 -9.01 1.60 17.18
C PHE A 42 -10.13 1.21 16.22
N SER A 43 -11.13 0.50 16.73
CA SER A 43 -12.41 0.34 16.05
C SER A 43 -13.32 1.52 16.40
N ILE A 44 -14.04 2.04 15.40
CA ILE A 44 -15.23 2.85 15.66
C ILE A 44 -16.39 1.92 15.97
N SER A 45 -17.32 2.34 16.84
CA SER A 45 -18.60 1.65 16.96
C SER A 45 -19.31 1.76 15.62
N GLY A 46 -19.49 0.64 14.92
CA GLY A 46 -20.40 0.56 13.78
C GLY A 46 -21.84 0.53 14.28
N ASP A 47 -22.77 1.09 13.51
CA ASP A 47 -24.19 0.78 13.70
C ASP A 47 -24.39 -0.73 13.45
N ASP A 48 -25.31 -1.36 14.18
CA ASP A 48 -25.53 -2.81 14.14
C ASP A 48 -25.72 -3.32 12.69
N GLU A 49 -24.92 -4.32 12.30
CA GLU A 49 -24.89 -4.92 10.96
C GLU A 49 -26.24 -5.54 10.53
N GLU A 50 -27.18 -5.70 11.46
CA GLU A 50 -28.48 -6.33 11.28
C GLU A 50 -29.34 -5.66 10.19
N ASN A 51 -29.06 -4.38 9.85
CA ASN A 51 -29.73 -3.64 8.78
C ASN A 51 -28.81 -3.30 7.58
N SER A 52 -27.62 -3.90 7.49
CA SER A 52 -26.75 -3.70 6.33
C SER A 52 -27.37 -4.35 5.08
N THR A 53 -27.65 -3.53 4.06
CA THR A 53 -28.36 -3.97 2.84
C THR A 53 -27.47 -4.06 1.62
N ILE A 54 -26.23 -3.58 1.70
CA ILE A 54 -25.26 -3.55 0.61
C ILE A 54 -24.08 -4.41 1.01
N GLU A 55 -23.93 -5.53 0.32
CA GLU A 55 -22.80 -6.43 0.50
C GLU A 55 -21.56 -5.87 -0.21
N ILE A 56 -20.42 -5.85 0.48
CA ILE A 56 -19.12 -5.42 -0.04
C ILE A 56 -18.13 -6.55 0.21
N TYR A 57 -17.39 -6.94 -0.82
CA TYR A 57 -16.34 -7.95 -0.70
C TYR A 57 -14.96 -7.31 -0.68
N ILE A 58 -14.00 -8.01 -0.07
CA ILE A 58 -12.58 -7.68 -0.14
C ILE A 58 -11.90 -8.80 -0.92
N VAL A 59 -11.22 -8.46 -2.01
CA VAL A 59 -10.38 -9.39 -2.78
C VAL A 59 -8.93 -9.08 -2.49
N ASN A 60 -8.16 -10.10 -2.14
CA ASN A 60 -6.72 -10.00 -1.90
C ASN A 60 -5.98 -11.02 -2.77
N THR A 61 -5.10 -10.54 -3.65
CA THR A 61 -4.29 -11.37 -4.57
C THR A 61 -2.86 -11.56 -4.08
N GLY A 62 -2.52 -11.03 -2.89
CA GLY A 62 -1.18 -11.04 -2.29
C GLY A 62 -0.35 -9.80 -2.62
N VAL A 63 -0.52 -9.23 -3.81
CA VAL A 63 0.07 -7.94 -4.20
C VAL A 63 -0.95 -6.81 -4.12
N HIS A 64 -2.19 -7.07 -4.55
CA HIS A 64 -3.27 -6.09 -4.59
C HIS A 64 -4.37 -6.45 -3.60
N THR A 65 -5.05 -5.44 -3.08
CA THR A 65 -6.25 -5.59 -2.25
C THR A 65 -7.27 -4.57 -2.69
N ASP A 66 -8.43 -5.06 -3.14
CA ASP A 66 -9.47 -4.26 -3.76
C ASP A 66 -10.81 -4.46 -3.05
N PHE A 67 -11.62 -3.41 -3.01
CA PHE A 67 -13.03 -3.51 -2.62
C PHE A 67 -13.87 -3.86 -3.84
N VAL A 68 -14.71 -4.90 -3.72
CA VAL A 68 -15.66 -5.26 -4.77
C VAL A 68 -17.04 -4.83 -4.33
N LEU A 69 -17.62 -3.92 -5.10
CA LEU A 69 -18.86 -3.21 -4.80
C LEU A 69 -19.93 -3.56 -5.84
N PRO A 70 -21.21 -3.67 -5.47
CA PRO A 70 -22.29 -3.77 -6.44
C PRO A 70 -22.26 -2.55 -7.36
N LYS A 71 -22.30 -2.78 -8.67
CA LYS A 71 -22.19 -1.73 -9.71
C LYS A 71 -23.21 -0.61 -9.51
N GLN A 72 -24.41 -0.95 -9.06
CA GLN A 72 -25.44 0.01 -8.70
C GLN A 72 -26.17 -0.46 -7.44
N ASN A 73 -26.48 0.47 -6.55
CA ASN A 73 -27.34 0.26 -5.38
C ASN A 73 -28.18 1.53 -5.09
N ALA A 74 -28.92 1.53 -3.98
CA ALA A 74 -29.80 2.65 -3.62
C ALA A 74 -29.04 3.96 -3.30
N ILE A 75 -27.73 3.90 -3.02
CA ILE A 75 -26.89 5.03 -2.61
C ILE A 75 -26.08 5.57 -3.80
N VAL A 76 -25.54 4.68 -4.64
CA VAL A 76 -24.60 5.07 -5.70
C VAL A 76 -24.79 4.21 -6.97
N ASN A 77 -24.57 4.86 -8.12
CA ASN A 77 -24.45 4.20 -9.41
C ASN A 77 -23.02 4.38 -9.95
N TRP A 78 -22.20 3.34 -9.84
CA TRP A 78 -20.80 3.38 -10.23
C TRP A 78 -20.60 3.48 -11.74
N ASP A 79 -21.58 3.08 -12.57
CA ASP A 79 -21.48 3.22 -14.04
C ASP A 79 -21.31 4.68 -14.48
N THR A 80 -21.72 5.64 -13.64
CA THR A 80 -21.53 7.07 -13.92
C THR A 80 -20.09 7.54 -13.74
N LEU A 81 -19.31 6.84 -12.92
CA LEU A 81 -17.91 7.15 -12.61
C LEU A 81 -16.94 6.23 -13.37
N PHE A 82 -17.30 4.96 -13.50
CA PHE A 82 -16.52 3.90 -14.12
C PHE A 82 -17.32 3.25 -15.26
N PRO A 83 -17.56 3.98 -16.36
CA PRO A 83 -18.34 3.45 -17.47
C PRO A 83 -17.61 2.25 -18.10
N HIS A 84 -18.36 1.18 -18.39
CA HIS A 84 -17.82 -0.07 -18.92
C HIS A 84 -17.04 0.14 -20.24
N GLU A 85 -17.34 1.18 -21.00
CA GLU A 85 -16.63 1.59 -22.22
C GLU A 85 -15.14 1.89 -21.99
N ASN A 86 -14.75 2.23 -20.75
CA ASN A 86 -13.36 2.47 -20.35
C ASN A 86 -12.61 1.17 -20.02
N THR A 87 -13.32 0.04 -19.90
CA THR A 87 -12.69 -1.26 -19.67
C THR A 87 -12.27 -1.87 -21.00
N LYS A 88 -11.29 -2.77 -20.95
CA LYS A 88 -10.78 -3.46 -22.15
C LYS A 88 -11.87 -4.31 -22.84
N GLU A 89 -12.65 -5.04 -22.04
CA GLU A 89 -13.65 -6.01 -22.54
C GLU A 89 -15.02 -5.37 -22.81
N LYS A 90 -15.31 -4.19 -22.23
CA LYS A 90 -16.59 -3.48 -22.38
C LYS A 90 -17.81 -4.35 -22.08
N ASP A 91 -17.66 -5.27 -21.14
CA ASP A 91 -18.69 -6.24 -20.79
C ASP A 91 -19.78 -5.60 -19.93
N THR A 92 -21.00 -5.58 -20.44
CA THR A 92 -22.18 -5.02 -19.76
C THR A 92 -22.83 -6.00 -18.79
N SER A 93 -22.46 -7.28 -18.84
CA SER A 93 -23.02 -8.34 -17.98
C SER A 93 -22.44 -8.37 -16.57
N LEU A 94 -21.34 -7.64 -16.34
CA LEU A 94 -20.72 -7.51 -15.02
C LEU A 94 -21.59 -6.65 -14.09
N ASN A 95 -21.80 -7.16 -12.87
CA ASN A 95 -22.65 -6.53 -11.84
C ASN A 95 -21.86 -5.92 -10.69
N PHE A 96 -20.53 -5.96 -10.76
CA PHE A 96 -19.65 -5.47 -9.70
C PHE A 96 -18.55 -4.59 -10.28
N VAL A 97 -18.06 -3.67 -9.45
CA VAL A 97 -16.87 -2.87 -9.71
C VAL A 97 -15.83 -3.17 -8.63
N ALA A 98 -14.59 -3.41 -9.03
CA ALA A 98 -13.46 -3.52 -8.13
C ALA A 98 -12.74 -2.17 -8.05
N VAL A 99 -12.56 -1.65 -6.83
CA VAL A 99 -11.90 -0.38 -6.57
C VAL A 99 -10.71 -0.63 -5.65
N GLY A 100 -9.51 -0.42 -6.21
CA GLY A 100 -8.24 -0.41 -5.51
C GLY A 100 -7.63 0.99 -5.47
N TRP A 101 -6.51 1.12 -4.77
CA TRP A 101 -5.72 2.35 -4.72
C TRP A 101 -4.26 2.04 -5.06
N GLY A 102 -3.60 2.95 -5.77
CA GLY A 102 -2.19 2.81 -6.13
C GLY A 102 -1.87 3.26 -7.56
N ASP A 103 -0.69 2.86 -8.04
CA ASP A 103 -0.23 3.16 -9.39
C ASP A 103 -0.82 2.18 -10.42
N ARG A 104 -1.31 2.73 -11.55
CA ARG A 104 -1.89 1.94 -12.65
C ARG A 104 -0.86 1.00 -13.28
N ASN A 105 0.38 1.46 -13.45
CA ASN A 105 1.41 0.65 -14.10
C ASN A 105 1.84 -0.51 -13.20
N PHE A 106 1.92 -0.29 -11.89
CA PHE A 106 2.16 -1.34 -10.89
C PHE A 106 1.02 -2.37 -10.87
N PHE A 107 -0.25 -1.93 -10.89
CA PHE A 107 -1.40 -2.84 -10.93
C PHE A 107 -1.38 -3.75 -12.16
N LEU A 108 -1.12 -3.18 -13.35
CA LEU A 108 -1.17 -3.93 -14.60
C LEU A 108 0.05 -4.83 -14.85
N ASN A 109 1.23 -4.46 -14.34
CA ASN A 109 2.49 -5.16 -14.65
C ASN A 109 3.11 -5.91 -13.46
N THR A 110 2.50 -5.86 -12.28
CA THR A 110 2.93 -6.64 -11.11
C THR A 110 1.79 -7.53 -10.61
N PRO A 111 1.35 -8.57 -11.35
CA PRO A 111 0.36 -9.52 -10.84
C PRO A 111 0.85 -10.27 -9.60
N THR A 112 2.14 -10.62 -9.59
CA THR A 112 2.82 -11.27 -8.46
C THR A 112 4.07 -10.50 -8.06
N TRP A 113 4.60 -10.75 -6.86
CA TRP A 113 5.84 -10.12 -6.40
C TRP A 113 7.06 -10.48 -7.26
N ASP A 114 7.01 -11.62 -7.95
CA ASP A 114 8.08 -12.05 -8.86
C ASP A 114 8.16 -11.19 -10.13
N ASP A 115 7.07 -10.49 -10.47
CA ASP A 115 6.99 -9.60 -11.63
C ASP A 115 7.50 -8.18 -11.32
N LEU A 116 7.87 -7.88 -10.06
CA LEU A 116 8.29 -6.55 -9.65
C LEU A 116 9.64 -6.17 -10.27
N THR A 117 9.63 -5.14 -11.12
CA THR A 117 10.84 -4.52 -11.65
C THR A 117 11.21 -3.24 -10.91
N LEU A 118 12.50 -2.90 -10.89
CA LEU A 118 12.97 -1.64 -10.29
C LEU A 118 12.34 -0.41 -10.96
N SER A 119 12.15 -0.44 -12.28
CA SER A 119 11.47 0.64 -13.01
C SER A 119 10.01 0.77 -12.59
N THR A 120 9.30 -0.35 -12.46
CA THR A 120 7.90 -0.32 -12.00
C THR A 120 7.81 0.22 -10.58
N ALA A 121 8.72 -0.20 -9.68
CA ALA A 121 8.76 0.28 -8.30
C ALA A 121 9.04 1.79 -8.19
N LEU A 122 10.01 2.30 -8.97
CA LEU A 122 10.37 3.72 -8.95
C LEU A 122 9.25 4.58 -9.54
N ASN A 123 8.67 4.18 -10.68
CA ASN A 123 7.55 4.92 -11.28
C ASN A 123 6.34 4.93 -10.33
N ALA A 124 6.01 3.80 -9.71
CA ALA A 124 4.91 3.73 -8.75
C ALA A 124 5.12 4.62 -7.52
N THR A 125 6.37 4.86 -7.13
CA THR A 125 6.73 5.67 -5.95
C THR A 125 6.77 7.17 -6.27
N PHE A 126 7.25 7.54 -7.46
CA PHE A 126 7.60 8.93 -7.78
C PHE A 126 6.75 9.56 -8.90
N GLY A 127 6.00 8.77 -9.67
CA GLY A 127 5.24 9.21 -10.84
C GLY A 127 6.03 9.12 -12.14
#